data_AF-A0A3R6YM28-F1
#
_entry.id   AF-A0A3R6YM28-F1
#
_cell.length_a   1.000
_cell.length_b   1.000
_cell.length_c   1.000
_cell.angle_alpha   90.00
_cell.angle_beta   90.00
_cell.angle_gamma   90.00
#
_symmetry.space_group_name_H-M   'P 1'
#
loop_
_entity.id
_entity.type
_entity.pdbx_description
1 polymer ?
#
loop_
_entity_poly.entity_id
_entity_poly.type
_entity_poly.pdbx_seq_one_letter_code
_entity_poly.pdbx_strand_id
1 'polypeptide(L)'
;MDGFFWQMLTGEYAHLLVVGNVVGMATWLRRLSNRKCSQITTWQDAGLVSAHAFLVGRLVQLAVANFGSAAYFRRAFVDSGVLSSADAKSRIGNRSWSDWWSLWNPLPFSLRFPGSIKTVAYGWVGERLPHALQMDVYRHENCGEMPPVLLFIHGGGWLLGSKATIPSTLTFQPGFENADCSVLACVDAYGTHDLTDRFGHYGRIDVAYVASSSF
;
A
#
# COMPACT_ATOMS: atom_id res chain seq x y z
N MET A 1 15.20 7.34 10.55
CA MET A 1 14.55 6.47 9.54
C MET A 1 13.69 5.41 10.21
N ASP A 2 14.11 4.87 11.36
CA ASP A 2 13.41 3.82 12.10
C ASP A 2 11.94 4.14 12.40
N GLY A 3 11.63 5.39 12.79
CA GLY A 3 10.25 5.79 13.11
C GLY A 3 9.26 5.69 11.94
N PHE A 4 9.70 5.84 10.70
CA PHE A 4 8.82 5.77 9.52
C PHE A 4 8.29 4.35 9.30
N PHE A 5 9.18 3.37 9.34
CA PHE A 5 8.81 1.95 9.16
C PHE A 5 7.94 1.43 10.32
N TRP A 6 8.24 1.87 11.55
CA TRP A 6 7.40 1.54 12.71
C TRP A 6 6.01 2.17 12.65
N GLN A 7 5.88 3.37 12.09
CA GLN A 7 4.57 4.00 11.85
C GLN A 7 3.78 3.28 10.77
N MET A 8 4.39 2.82 9.67
CA MET A 8 3.70 1.98 8.68
C MET A 8 3.21 0.67 9.30
N LEU A 9 4.06 -0.04 10.04
CA LEU A 9 3.69 -1.32 10.66
C LEU A 9 2.49 -1.16 11.61
N THR A 10 2.52 -0.12 12.46
CA THR A 10 1.45 0.14 13.43
C THR A 10 0.19 0.71 12.80
N GLY A 11 0.32 1.44 11.69
CA GLY A 11 -0.81 1.94 10.91
C GLY A 11 -1.50 0.84 10.12
N GLU A 12 -0.78 0.14 9.25
CA GLU A 12 -1.35 -0.81 8.28
C GLU A 12 -1.80 -2.13 8.92
N TYR A 13 -1.07 -2.61 9.92
CA TYR A 13 -1.33 -3.88 10.58
C TYR A 13 -1.95 -3.73 11.97
N ALA A 14 -2.59 -2.59 12.24
CA ALA A 14 -3.22 -2.31 13.53
C ALA A 14 -4.16 -3.45 13.99
N HIS A 15 -4.97 -4.00 13.08
CA HIS A 15 -5.89 -5.11 13.35
C HIS A 15 -5.17 -6.40 13.77
N LEU A 16 -4.05 -6.75 13.14
CA LEU A 16 -3.24 -7.91 13.54
C LEU A 16 -2.56 -7.68 14.89
N LEU A 17 -2.06 -6.46 15.12
CA LEU A 17 -1.45 -6.09 16.39
C LEU A 17 -2.46 -6.11 17.54
N VAL A 18 -3.72 -5.70 17.32
CA VAL A 18 -4.80 -5.86 18.31
C VAL A 18 -4.96 -7.32 18.68
N VAL A 19 -5.10 -8.22 17.69
CA VAL A 19 -5.29 -9.66 17.95
C VAL A 19 -4.10 -10.23 18.72
N GLY A 20 -2.87 -9.94 18.29
CA GLY A 20 -1.66 -10.39 18.97
C GLY A 20 -1.58 -9.92 20.42
N ASN A 21 -1.88 -8.65 20.68
CA ASN A 21 -1.85 -8.08 22.03
C ASN A 21 -2.98 -8.63 22.92
N VAL A 22 -4.19 -8.86 22.39
CA VAL A 22 -5.29 -9.46 23.15
C VAL A 22 -4.97 -10.90 23.53
N VAL A 23 -4.42 -11.70 22.61
CA VAL A 23 -3.98 -13.08 22.89
C VAL A 23 -2.82 -13.10 23.90
N GLY A 24 -1.85 -12.20 23.74
CA GLY A 24 -0.74 -12.02 24.69
C GLY A 24 -1.24 -11.67 26.08
N MET A 25 -2.17 -10.72 26.18
CA MET A 25 -2.81 -10.32 27.45
C MET A 25 -3.57 -11.49 28.08
N ALA A 26 -4.40 -12.21 27.31
CA ALA A 26 -5.18 -13.33 27.83
C ALA A 26 -4.30 -14.48 28.34
N THR A 27 -3.22 -14.81 27.62
CA THR A 27 -2.26 -15.84 28.04
C THR A 27 -1.49 -15.41 29.28
N TRP A 28 -1.13 -14.13 29.38
CA TRP A 28 -0.43 -13.60 30.54
C TRP A 28 -1.33 -13.53 31.79
N LEU A 29 -2.58 -13.05 31.67
CA LEU A 29 -3.56 -13.05 32.77
C LEU A 29 -3.83 -14.47 33.29
N ARG A 30 -3.94 -15.47 32.40
CA ARG A 30 -4.04 -16.88 32.80
C ARG A 30 -2.81 -17.36 33.59
N ARG A 31 -1.61 -16.94 33.19
CA ARG A 31 -0.37 -17.27 33.93
C ARG A 31 -0.32 -16.59 35.29
N LEU A 32 -0.76 -15.33 35.39
CA LEU A 32 -0.84 -14.61 36.67
C LEU A 32 -1.81 -15.26 37.64
N SER A 33 -2.98 -15.70 37.15
CA SER A 33 -3.99 -16.41 37.96
C SER A 33 -3.45 -17.68 38.62
N ASN A 34 -2.38 -18.27 38.10
CA ASN A 34 -1.79 -19.52 38.60
C ASN A 34 -0.58 -19.32 39.52
N ARG A 35 -0.17 -18.08 39.83
CA ARG A 35 1.02 -17.78 40.66
C ARG A 35 0.62 -17.48 42.12
N LYS A 36 1.44 -17.93 43.09
CA LYS A 36 1.39 -17.43 44.48
C LYS A 36 2.01 -16.03 44.51
N CYS A 37 1.26 -15.01 44.93
CA CYS A 37 1.59 -13.60 44.68
C CYS A 37 2.32 -12.93 45.85
N SER A 38 3.29 -12.04 45.55
CA SER A 38 3.92 -11.11 46.51
C SER A 38 3.66 -9.65 46.08
N GLN A 39 3.61 -8.72 47.04
CA GLN A 39 3.10 -7.37 46.84
C GLN A 39 3.86 -6.52 45.79
N ILE A 40 5.19 -6.64 45.68
CA ILE A 40 6.00 -5.91 44.68
C ILE A 40 5.69 -6.39 43.25
N THR A 41 5.50 -7.70 43.08
CA THR A 41 5.13 -8.31 41.80
C THR A 41 3.76 -7.81 41.32
N THR A 42 2.82 -7.59 42.25
CA THR A 42 1.45 -7.15 41.94
C THR A 42 1.38 -5.75 41.33
N TRP A 43 2.20 -4.79 41.77
CA TRP A 43 2.23 -3.44 41.21
C TRP A 43 2.88 -3.40 39.82
N GLN A 44 3.93 -4.20 39.61
CA GLN A 44 4.55 -4.35 38.30
C GLN A 44 3.57 -4.98 37.30
N ASP A 45 2.85 -6.02 37.73
CA ASP A 45 1.79 -6.63 36.93
C ASP A 45 0.67 -5.63 36.64
N ALA A 46 0.18 -4.88 37.64
CA ALA A 46 -0.84 -3.86 37.41
C ALA A 46 -0.39 -2.76 36.42
N GLY A 47 0.86 -2.31 36.52
CA GLY A 47 1.45 -1.35 35.59
C GLY A 47 1.54 -1.90 34.16
N LEU A 48 2.00 -3.14 34.01
CA LEU A 48 2.13 -3.79 32.70
C LEU A 48 0.77 -4.09 32.05
N VAL A 49 -0.24 -4.50 32.84
CA VAL A 49 -1.65 -4.63 32.38
C VAL A 49 -2.14 -3.28 31.86
N SER A 50 -1.94 -2.22 32.64
CA SER A 50 -2.44 -0.88 32.30
C SER A 50 -1.80 -0.35 31.01
N ALA A 51 -0.49 -0.52 30.85
CA ALA A 51 0.23 -0.14 29.63
C ALA A 51 -0.25 -0.91 28.40
N HIS A 52 -0.47 -2.22 28.51
CA HIS A 52 -1.00 -3.03 27.42
C HIS A 52 -2.45 -2.68 27.09
N ALA A 53 -3.29 -2.44 28.10
CA ALA A 53 -4.67 -2.02 27.89
C ALA A 53 -4.74 -0.68 27.14
N PHE A 54 -3.88 0.28 27.51
CA PHE A 54 -3.74 1.54 26.78
C PHE A 54 -3.30 1.31 25.32
N LEU A 55 -2.26 0.50 25.09
CA LEU A 55 -1.78 0.18 23.74
C LEU A 55 -2.87 -0.48 22.89
N VAL A 56 -3.58 -1.47 23.43
CA VAL A 56 -4.72 -2.12 22.75
C VAL A 56 -5.79 -1.09 22.41
N GLY A 57 -6.15 -0.20 23.34
CA GLY A 57 -7.10 0.87 23.08
C GLY A 57 -6.67 1.77 21.90
N ARG A 58 -5.39 2.13 21.83
CA ARG A 58 -4.84 2.92 20.71
C ARG A 58 -4.87 2.15 19.39
N LEU A 59 -4.51 0.88 19.40
CA LEU A 59 -4.55 0.03 18.21
C LEU A 59 -5.99 -0.23 17.73
N VAL A 60 -6.95 -0.37 18.64
CA VAL A 60 -8.38 -0.45 18.30
C VAL A 60 -8.87 0.84 17.66
N GLN A 61 -8.50 2.01 18.21
CA GLN A 61 -8.83 3.30 17.60
C GLN A 61 -8.29 3.41 16.17
N LEU A 62 -7.04 3.01 15.95
CA LEU A 62 -6.42 2.97 14.62
C LEU A 62 -7.13 2.00 13.68
N ALA A 63 -7.42 0.77 14.14
CA ALA A 63 -8.12 -0.22 13.33
C ALA A 63 -9.51 0.28 12.91
N VAL A 64 -10.27 0.87 13.84
CA VAL A 64 -11.59 1.47 13.55
C VAL A 64 -11.46 2.62 12.55
N ALA A 65 -10.46 3.49 12.69
CA ALA A 65 -10.20 4.57 11.74
C ALA A 65 -9.86 4.02 10.35
N ASN A 66 -9.04 2.98 10.27
CA ASN A 66 -8.68 2.32 9.01
C ASN A 66 -9.92 1.71 8.32
N PHE A 67 -10.75 0.96 9.06
CA PHE A 67 -11.99 0.40 8.51
C PHE A 67 -12.99 1.49 8.08
N GLY A 68 -13.01 2.63 8.78
CA GLY A 68 -13.84 3.79 8.46
C GLY A 68 -13.32 4.66 7.31
N SER A 69 -12.06 4.48 6.89
CA SER A 69 -11.39 5.34 5.89
C SER A 69 -12.16 5.46 4.58
N ALA A 70 -12.80 4.38 4.14
CA ALA A 70 -13.61 4.35 2.92
C ALA A 70 -14.73 5.41 2.92
N ALA A 71 -15.31 5.75 4.07
CA ALA A 71 -16.34 6.78 4.16
C ALA A 71 -15.80 8.18 3.81
N TYR A 72 -14.55 8.48 4.18
CA TYR A 72 -13.90 9.75 3.84
C TYR A 72 -13.65 9.86 2.34
N PHE A 73 -13.16 8.78 1.71
CA PHE A 73 -12.99 8.73 0.26
C PHE A 73 -14.34 8.88 -0.45
N ARG A 74 -15.36 8.10 -0.07
CA ARG A 74 -16.71 8.22 -0.65
C ARG A 74 -17.22 9.65 -0.62
N ARG A 75 -17.10 10.33 0.52
CA ARG A 75 -17.52 11.71 0.67
C ARG A 75 -16.73 12.66 -0.22
N ALA A 76 -15.40 12.57 -0.23
CA ALA A 76 -14.56 13.44 -1.07
C ALA A 76 -14.87 13.28 -2.57
N PHE A 77 -15.10 12.06 -3.05
CA PHE A 77 -15.46 11.79 -4.45
C PHE A 77 -16.86 12.31 -4.82
N VAL A 78 -17.81 12.26 -3.87
CA VAL A 78 -19.15 12.84 -4.07
C VAL A 78 -19.08 14.36 -4.04
N ASP A 79 -18.39 14.95 -3.07
CA ASP A 79 -18.27 16.41 -2.89
C ASP A 79 -17.53 17.06 -4.07
N SER A 80 -16.59 16.35 -4.70
CA SER A 80 -15.89 16.79 -5.93
C SER A 80 -16.70 16.56 -7.22
N GLY A 81 -17.86 15.91 -7.15
CA GLY A 81 -18.69 15.59 -8.31
C GLY A 81 -18.14 14.48 -9.21
N VAL A 82 -17.11 13.76 -8.77
CA VAL A 82 -16.48 12.68 -9.54
C VAL A 82 -17.38 11.44 -9.58
N LEU A 83 -18.07 11.14 -8.48
CA LEU A 83 -18.98 9.98 -8.39
C LEU A 83 -20.34 10.39 -7.81
N SER A 84 -21.40 9.71 -8.25
CA SER A 84 -22.68 9.76 -7.55
C SER A 84 -22.56 9.08 -6.18
N SER A 85 -23.45 9.42 -5.23
CA SER A 85 -23.45 8.76 -3.91
C SER A 85 -23.69 7.26 -3.99
N ALA A 86 -24.45 6.80 -4.99
CA ALA A 86 -24.70 5.38 -5.23
C ALA A 86 -23.42 4.68 -5.73
N ASP A 87 -22.72 5.29 -6.69
CA ASP A 87 -21.49 4.73 -7.26
C ASP A 87 -20.35 4.75 -6.25
N ALA A 88 -20.23 5.81 -5.45
CA ALA A 88 -19.22 5.87 -4.40
C ALA A 88 -19.39 4.71 -3.39
N LYS A 89 -20.63 4.39 -3.01
CA LYS A 89 -20.92 3.31 -2.07
C LYS A 89 -20.67 1.92 -2.66
N SER A 90 -21.02 1.72 -3.93
CA SER A 90 -20.85 0.42 -4.61
C SER A 90 -19.40 0.13 -4.98
N ARG A 91 -18.63 1.17 -5.32
CA ARG A 91 -17.26 1.06 -5.80
C ARG A 91 -16.25 1.15 -4.65
N ILE A 92 -16.29 2.21 -3.84
CA ILE A 92 -15.22 2.44 -2.85
C ILE A 92 -15.49 1.61 -1.59
N GLY A 93 -14.57 0.71 -1.22
CA GLY A 93 -14.60 -0.03 0.04
C GLY A 93 -15.59 -1.21 0.06
N ASN A 94 -16.17 -1.58 -1.07
CA ASN A 94 -16.92 -2.83 -1.22
C ASN A 94 -15.92 -3.94 -1.59
N ARG A 95 -15.51 -4.74 -0.60
CA ARG A 95 -14.45 -5.75 -0.75
C ARG A 95 -15.04 -7.15 -0.72
N SER A 96 -14.53 -8.03 -1.58
CA SER A 96 -14.87 -9.45 -1.53
C SER A 96 -14.26 -10.11 -0.28
N TRP A 97 -14.77 -11.30 0.09
CA TRP A 97 -14.19 -12.05 1.21
C TRP A 97 -12.72 -12.45 0.97
N SER A 98 -12.33 -12.73 -0.28
CA SER A 98 -10.94 -13.00 -0.64
C SER A 98 -10.04 -11.76 -0.48
N ASP A 99 -10.54 -10.57 -0.82
CA ASP A 99 -9.80 -9.33 -0.61
C ASP A 99 -9.59 -9.08 0.88
N TRP A 100 -10.63 -9.29 1.68
CA TRP A 100 -10.54 -9.24 3.13
C TRP A 100 -9.51 -10.22 3.67
N TRP A 101 -9.49 -11.45 3.16
CA TRP A 101 -8.51 -12.45 3.58
C TRP A 101 -7.07 -12.03 3.25
N SER A 102 -6.85 -11.38 2.11
CA SER A 102 -5.53 -10.85 1.74
C SER A 102 -5.02 -9.77 2.70
N LEU A 103 -5.92 -8.97 3.30
CA LEU A 103 -5.56 -7.96 4.31
C LEU A 103 -5.23 -8.57 5.69
N TRP A 104 -5.79 -9.74 5.99
CA TRP A 104 -5.57 -10.44 7.25
C TRP A 104 -4.37 -11.39 7.23
N ASN A 105 -3.94 -11.79 6.04
CA ASN A 105 -2.85 -12.74 5.91
C ASN A 105 -1.51 -11.97 5.83
N PRO A 106 -0.52 -12.26 6.69
CA PRO A 106 0.75 -11.53 6.74
C PRO A 106 1.81 -12.05 5.74
N LEU A 107 1.51 -13.12 5.00
CA LEU A 107 2.43 -13.70 4.02
C LEU A 107 2.40 -12.90 2.69
N PRO A 108 3.44 -12.97 1.84
CA PRO A 108 3.39 -12.34 0.53
C PRO A 108 2.45 -13.11 -0.42
N PHE A 109 1.28 -12.56 -0.75
CA PHE A 109 0.44 -13.06 -1.85
C PHE A 109 0.77 -12.28 -3.11
N SER A 110 0.97 -13.00 -4.22
CA SER A 110 0.97 -12.37 -5.54
C SER A 110 -0.44 -12.51 -6.11
N LEU A 111 -1.27 -11.48 -5.95
CA LEU A 111 -2.47 -11.36 -6.75
C LEU A 111 -2.04 -10.84 -8.13
N ARG A 112 -2.47 -11.51 -9.20
CA ARG A 112 -2.20 -11.07 -10.57
C ARG A 112 -3.24 -10.04 -10.96
N PHE A 113 -2.77 -8.89 -11.43
CA PHE A 113 -3.64 -7.93 -12.09
C PHE A 113 -4.16 -8.52 -13.42
N PRO A 114 -5.47 -8.46 -13.71
CA PRO A 114 -6.04 -8.97 -14.96
C PRO A 114 -5.64 -8.09 -16.16
N GLY A 115 -4.73 -8.56 -17.00
CA GLY A 115 -4.23 -7.78 -18.14
C GLY A 115 -2.86 -8.23 -18.62
N SER A 116 -2.25 -7.41 -19.46
CA SER A 116 -0.89 -7.63 -19.95
C SER A 116 0.09 -6.66 -19.29
N ILE A 117 1.30 -7.15 -19.05
CA ILE A 117 2.41 -6.37 -18.50
C ILE A 117 3.54 -6.38 -19.53
N LYS A 118 4.08 -5.19 -19.85
CA LYS A 118 5.26 -5.04 -20.68
C LYS A 118 6.30 -4.22 -19.92
N THR A 119 7.46 -4.79 -19.68
CA THR A 119 8.61 -4.03 -19.15
C THR A 119 9.25 -3.24 -20.28
N VAL A 120 9.40 -1.93 -20.09
CA VAL A 120 10.08 -1.05 -21.04
C VAL A 120 11.21 -0.30 -20.35
N ALA A 121 12.31 -0.09 -21.06
CA ALA A 121 13.36 0.81 -20.63
C ALA A 121 12.95 2.25 -20.96
N TYR A 122 12.97 3.14 -19.97
CA TYR A 122 12.57 4.54 -20.15
C TYR A 122 13.75 5.52 -20.05
N GLY A 123 14.89 5.06 -19.54
CA GLY A 123 16.09 5.86 -19.42
C GLY A 123 17.32 4.98 -19.27
N TRP A 124 18.49 5.56 -19.50
CA TRP A 124 19.78 4.93 -19.26
C TRP A 124 20.59 5.83 -18.35
N VAL A 125 21.18 5.26 -17.30
CA VAL A 125 21.96 6.02 -16.33
C VAL A 125 23.30 5.34 -16.03
N GLY A 126 24.26 6.11 -15.53
CA GLY A 126 25.62 5.65 -15.21
C GLY A 126 26.62 5.98 -16.33
N GLU A 127 27.64 6.78 -16.01
CA GLU A 127 28.64 7.25 -16.99
C GLU A 127 29.61 6.14 -17.46
N ARG A 128 30.01 5.25 -16.56
CA ARG A 128 31.00 4.19 -16.85
C ARG A 128 30.37 2.85 -17.16
N LEU A 129 29.20 2.58 -16.58
CA LEU A 129 28.45 1.36 -16.79
C LEU A 129 26.96 1.72 -16.96
N PRO A 130 26.56 2.05 -18.20
CA PRO A 130 25.18 2.40 -18.51
C PRO A 130 24.25 1.24 -18.16
N HIS A 131 23.22 1.53 -17.38
CA HIS A 131 22.16 0.58 -17.05
C HIS A 131 20.80 1.20 -17.33
N ALA A 132 19.90 0.36 -17.85
CA ALA A 132 18.56 0.78 -18.18
C ALA A 132 17.72 0.93 -16.90
N LEU A 133 17.07 2.07 -16.78
CA LEU A 133 15.96 2.24 -15.87
C LEU A 133 14.70 1.65 -16.52
N GLN A 134 14.06 0.74 -15.81
CA GLN A 134 12.92 -0.01 -16.31
C GLN A 134 11.62 0.44 -15.65
N MET A 135 10.54 0.43 -16.41
CA MET A 135 9.18 0.60 -15.92
C MET A 135 8.31 -0.55 -16.41
N ASP A 136 7.32 -0.93 -15.61
CA ASP A 136 6.30 -1.89 -16.02
C ASP A 136 5.06 -1.14 -16.50
N VAL A 137 4.71 -1.33 -17.77
CA VAL A 137 3.49 -0.81 -18.39
C VAL A 137 2.41 -1.87 -18.24
N TYR A 138 1.36 -1.54 -17.49
CA TYR A 138 0.22 -2.41 -17.30
C TYR A 138 -0.96 -1.97 -18.15
N ARG A 139 -1.53 -2.92 -18.90
CA ARG A 139 -2.71 -2.70 -19.72
C ARG A 139 -3.82 -3.66 -19.29
N HIS A 140 -4.93 -3.10 -18.84
CA HIS A 140 -6.13 -3.86 -18.50
C HIS A 140 -6.79 -4.39 -19.78
N GLU A 141 -7.43 -5.57 -19.72
CA GLU A 141 -8.05 -6.21 -20.91
C GLU A 141 -9.17 -5.36 -21.51
N ASN A 142 -9.89 -4.60 -20.68
CA ASN A 142 -11.03 -3.76 -21.08
C ASN A 142 -10.66 -2.29 -21.35
N CYS A 143 -9.42 -1.97 -21.73
CA CYS A 143 -9.03 -0.57 -21.92
C CYS A 143 -9.50 0.02 -23.26
N GLY A 144 -9.89 1.30 -23.26
CA GLY A 144 -10.18 2.05 -24.48
C GLY A 144 -8.94 2.34 -25.34
N GLU A 145 -9.11 3.04 -26.47
CA GLU A 145 -7.99 3.42 -27.34
C GLU A 145 -7.03 4.44 -26.69
N MET A 146 -7.56 5.31 -25.82
CA MET A 146 -6.79 6.37 -25.12
C MET A 146 -7.20 6.43 -23.64
N PRO A 147 -6.82 5.41 -22.84
CA PRO A 147 -7.25 5.34 -21.46
C PRO A 147 -6.45 6.32 -20.59
N PRO A 148 -7.00 6.77 -19.46
CA PRO A 148 -6.27 7.60 -18.52
C PRO A 148 -5.05 6.84 -17.95
N VAL A 149 -3.95 7.56 -17.71
CA VAL A 149 -2.70 7.00 -17.20
C VAL A 149 -2.55 7.29 -15.72
N LEU A 150 -2.46 6.25 -14.90
CA LEU A 150 -1.91 6.36 -13.55
C LEU A 150 -0.42 6.07 -13.59
N LEU A 151 0.40 7.01 -13.10
CA LEU A 151 1.83 6.79 -12.86
C LEU A 151 2.03 6.38 -11.40
N PHE A 152 2.48 5.15 -11.17
CA PHE A 152 2.83 4.69 -9.83
C PHE A 152 4.34 4.76 -9.62
N ILE A 153 4.73 5.31 -8.47
CA ILE A 153 6.11 5.35 -8.00
C ILE A 153 6.13 4.64 -6.65
N HIS A 154 6.88 3.53 -6.55
CA HIS A 154 6.92 2.76 -5.31
C HIS A 154 7.58 3.57 -4.18
N GLY A 155 7.22 3.23 -2.95
CA GLY A 155 7.81 3.80 -1.74
C GLY A 155 9.15 3.17 -1.37
N GLY A 156 9.48 3.25 -0.07
CA GLY A 156 10.66 2.63 0.53
C GLY A 156 11.83 3.57 0.81
N GLY A 157 11.51 4.85 0.96
CA GLY A 157 12.38 5.84 1.59
C GLY A 157 13.68 6.11 0.83
N TRP A 158 13.67 5.95 -0.49
CA TRP A 158 14.84 6.10 -1.36
C TRP A 158 16.02 5.19 -1.01
N LEU A 159 15.76 4.10 -0.29
CA LEU A 159 16.78 3.12 0.10
C LEU A 159 16.41 1.68 -0.30
N LEU A 160 15.12 1.35 -0.34
CA LEU A 160 14.64 -0.03 -0.51
C LEU A 160 13.42 -0.09 -1.41
N GLY A 161 13.38 -1.01 -2.36
CA GLY A 161 12.18 -1.24 -3.19
C GLY A 161 12.56 -1.59 -4.62
N SER A 162 11.56 -2.00 -5.37
CA SER A 162 11.70 -2.38 -6.77
C SER A 162 10.32 -2.39 -7.41
N LYS A 163 10.25 -2.32 -8.74
CA LYS A 163 9.03 -2.68 -9.49
C LYS A 163 8.49 -4.09 -9.17
N ALA A 164 9.30 -5.01 -8.64
CA ALA A 164 8.83 -6.31 -8.16
C ALA A 164 8.11 -6.24 -6.79
N THR A 165 8.29 -5.16 -6.04
CA THR A 165 7.75 -4.95 -4.69
C THR A 165 6.49 -4.08 -4.70
N ILE A 166 5.88 -3.88 -5.88
CA ILE A 166 4.56 -3.25 -5.97
C ILE A 166 3.61 -4.09 -5.12
N PRO A 167 2.83 -3.48 -4.20
CA PRO A 167 1.80 -4.20 -3.50
C PRO A 167 0.85 -4.78 -4.54
N SER A 168 0.84 -6.11 -4.68
CA SER A 168 0.04 -6.87 -5.64
C SER A 168 -1.47 -6.71 -5.41
N THR A 169 -1.89 -5.94 -4.41
CA THR A 169 -3.26 -5.86 -3.97
C THR A 169 -4.03 -4.81 -4.78
N LEU A 170 -5.24 -5.19 -5.22
CA LEU A 170 -6.35 -4.31 -5.63
C LEU A 170 -6.67 -3.18 -4.62
N THR A 171 -5.97 -3.12 -3.49
CA THR A 171 -6.12 -2.15 -2.42
C THR A 171 -5.85 -0.71 -2.87
N PHE A 172 -4.99 -0.51 -3.87
CA PHE A 172 -4.57 0.82 -4.35
C PHE A 172 -5.47 1.44 -5.43
N GLN A 173 -6.55 0.75 -5.83
CA GLN A 173 -7.58 1.29 -6.73
C GLN A 173 -8.98 1.25 -6.08
N PRO A 174 -9.18 1.87 -4.90
CA PRO A 174 -10.45 1.81 -4.19
C PRO A 174 -11.56 2.45 -5.03
N GLY A 175 -12.53 1.64 -5.44
CA GLY A 175 -13.60 2.05 -6.32
C GLY A 175 -13.26 2.09 -7.81
N PHE A 176 -12.08 1.65 -8.23
CA PHE A 176 -11.73 1.55 -9.64
C PHE A 176 -11.35 0.12 -10.03
N GLU A 177 -11.73 -0.86 -9.21
CA GLU A 177 -11.38 -2.27 -9.37
C GLU A 177 -11.83 -2.86 -10.72
N ASN A 178 -12.93 -2.34 -11.28
CA ASN A 178 -13.45 -2.70 -12.60
C ASN A 178 -13.42 -1.53 -13.60
N ALA A 179 -12.86 -0.39 -13.21
CA ALA A 179 -12.77 0.78 -14.05
C ALA A 179 -11.48 0.74 -14.88
N ASP A 180 -11.50 1.39 -16.04
CA ASP A 180 -10.33 1.55 -16.90
C ASP A 180 -9.32 2.52 -16.25
N CYS A 181 -8.59 2.02 -15.24
CA CYS A 181 -7.48 2.69 -14.60
C CYS A 181 -6.17 2.07 -15.05
N SER A 182 -5.99 1.97 -16.37
CA SER A 182 -4.72 1.50 -16.93
C SER A 182 -3.55 2.28 -16.34
N VAL A 183 -2.72 1.59 -15.57
CA VAL A 183 -1.42 2.09 -15.11
C VAL A 183 -0.49 1.97 -16.30
N LEU A 184 -0.49 2.97 -17.17
CA LEU A 184 0.31 2.96 -18.38
C LEU A 184 1.82 3.01 -18.07
N ALA A 185 2.22 3.29 -16.82
CA ALA A 185 3.59 3.13 -16.36
C ALA A 185 3.68 3.01 -14.82
N CYS A 186 4.40 2.02 -14.32
CA CYS A 186 4.98 2.01 -12.97
C CYS A 186 6.49 2.24 -13.10
N VAL A 187 6.97 3.39 -12.62
CA VAL A 187 8.39 3.74 -12.67
C VAL A 187 9.09 3.23 -11.43
N ASP A 188 10.12 2.39 -11.62
CA ASP A 188 11.09 2.10 -10.58
C ASP A 188 11.91 3.38 -10.33
N ALA A 189 11.75 3.97 -9.14
CA ALA A 189 12.26 5.29 -8.82
C ALA A 189 13.67 5.30 -8.22
N TYR A 190 14.40 4.18 -8.34
CA TYR A 190 15.81 4.14 -7.96
C TYR A 190 16.76 4.73 -9.01
N GLY A 191 16.23 5.33 -10.08
CA GLY A 191 17.00 6.18 -10.98
C GLY A 191 17.00 7.64 -10.55
N THR A 192 18.12 8.34 -10.73
CA THR A 192 18.13 9.81 -10.71
C THR A 192 17.23 10.32 -11.84
N HIS A 193 16.06 10.86 -11.53
CA HIS A 193 15.15 11.40 -12.54
C HIS A 193 15.42 12.88 -12.76
N ASP A 194 15.94 13.23 -13.94
CA ASP A 194 15.85 14.58 -14.48
C ASP A 194 14.74 14.61 -15.53
N LEU A 195 13.48 14.69 -15.06
CA LEU A 195 12.28 14.68 -15.93
C LEU A 195 12.28 15.82 -16.96
N THR A 196 13.06 16.87 -16.69
CA THR A 196 13.18 18.06 -17.54
C THR A 196 14.39 18.03 -18.45
N ASP A 197 15.28 17.04 -18.29
CA ASP A 197 16.64 17.05 -18.85
C ASP A 197 17.28 18.45 -18.68
N ARG A 198 17.12 19.06 -17.50
CA ARG A 198 17.46 20.48 -17.26
C ARG A 198 18.92 20.80 -17.52
N PHE A 199 19.77 19.78 -17.54
CA PHE A 199 21.20 19.87 -17.81
C PHE A 199 21.62 19.22 -19.14
N GLY A 200 20.67 18.69 -19.93
CA GLY A 200 20.93 18.15 -21.26
C GLY A 200 21.76 16.87 -21.27
N HIS A 201 21.67 16.04 -20.22
CA HIS A 201 22.50 14.85 -20.06
C HIS A 201 21.98 13.64 -20.84
N TYR A 202 20.67 13.57 -21.09
CA TYR A 202 20.03 12.36 -21.59
C TYR A 202 19.58 12.47 -23.05
N GLY A 203 19.50 13.70 -23.59
CA GLY A 203 18.94 13.97 -24.91
C GLY A 203 17.42 13.76 -24.90
N ARG A 204 16.66 14.59 -25.63
CA ARG A 204 15.20 14.42 -25.72
C ARG A 204 14.84 13.05 -26.30
N ILE A 205 14.38 12.14 -25.44
CA ILE A 205 13.58 10.99 -25.87
C ILE A 205 12.14 11.45 -25.73
N ASP A 206 11.54 11.89 -26.83
CA ASP A 206 10.14 12.29 -26.84
C ASP A 206 9.29 11.07 -26.42
N VAL A 207 8.51 11.22 -25.35
CA VAL A 207 7.62 10.18 -24.77
C VAL A 207 6.64 9.60 -25.80
N ALA A 208 6.45 10.30 -26.92
CA ALA A 208 5.68 9.87 -28.08
C ALA A 208 6.09 8.49 -28.64
N TYR A 209 7.36 8.08 -28.50
CA TYR A 209 7.84 6.83 -29.09
C TYR A 209 7.38 5.57 -28.34
N VAL A 210 7.02 5.70 -27.06
CA VAL A 210 6.51 4.57 -26.27
C VAL A 210 5.08 4.20 -26.67
N ALA A 211 4.29 5.21 -27.04
CA ALA A 211 2.90 5.05 -27.49
C ALA A 211 2.77 4.44 -28.90
N SER A 212 3.81 4.51 -29.75
CA SER A 212 3.79 3.93 -31.10
C SER A 212 4.30 2.49 -31.16
N SER A 213 4.77 1.91 -30.05
CA SER A 213 5.15 0.51 -30.02
C SER A 213 3.89 -0.34 -29.84
N SER A 214 3.36 -0.83 -30.96
CA SER A 214 2.18 -1.70 -31.01
C SER A 214 2.27 -2.81 -29.94
N PHE A 215 1.20 -2.93 -29.17
CA PHE A 215 0.88 -4.14 -28.40
C PHE A 215 0.17 -5.13 -29.33
#